data_AF-A0A5R8WI84-F1
#
_entry.id   AF-A0A5R8WI84-F1
#
_cell.length_a   1.000
_cell.length_b   1.000
_cell.length_c   1.000
_cell.angle_alpha   90.00
_cell.angle_beta   90.00
_cell.angle_gamma   90.00
#
_symmetry.space_group_name_H-M   'P 1'
#
loop_
_entity.id
_entity.type
_entity.pdbx_description
1 polymer ?
#
loop_
_entity_poly.entity_id
_entity_poly.type
_entity_poly.pdbx_seq_one_letter_code
_entity_poly.pdbx_strand_id
1 'polypeptide(L)'
;MNKASQLLLATLVLGSCAARQSKPVVPLAEAKVKTAAEAQAIALRWIAQDSSEVRHLRLDQVEVQEQPAGWEVFIRRNDNRKPGGTLIVVDKRTGKPTNVPLK
;
A
#
# COMPACT_ATOMS: atom_id res chain seq x y z
N MET A 1 -60.68 29.17 -21.10
CA MET A 1 -60.54 27.81 -21.65
C MET A 1 -59.21 27.77 -22.40
N ASN A 2 -58.18 26.95 -22.16
CA ASN A 2 -57.86 25.94 -21.16
C ASN A 2 -56.32 25.91 -21.00
N LYS A 3 -55.88 25.98 -19.75
CA LYS A 3 -54.75 25.26 -19.12
C LYS A 3 -53.41 25.21 -19.87
N ALA A 4 -52.57 26.20 -19.59
CA ALA A 4 -51.13 25.99 -19.49
C ALA A 4 -50.84 25.12 -18.24
N SER A 5 -50.28 23.93 -18.45
CA SER A 5 -49.80 23.07 -17.37
C SER A 5 -48.56 22.34 -17.85
N GLN A 6 -47.45 23.09 -17.95
CA GLN A 6 -46.12 22.52 -18.01
C GLN A 6 -45.66 22.31 -16.56
N LEU A 7 -45.98 21.13 -16.02
CA LEU A 7 -45.53 20.71 -14.69
C LEU A 7 -44.25 19.88 -14.84
N LEU A 8 -43.14 20.55 -14.55
CA LEU A 8 -42.00 20.09 -13.76
C LEU A 8 -41.87 18.57 -13.57
N LEU A 9 -40.86 17.97 -14.20
CA LEU A 9 -40.18 16.80 -13.65
C LEU A 9 -38.72 17.17 -13.39
N ALA A 10 -38.52 17.54 -12.14
CA ALA A 10 -37.25 17.85 -11.52
C ALA A 10 -36.36 16.59 -11.46
N THR A 11 -35.11 16.77 -11.89
CA THR A 11 -33.87 16.22 -11.30
C THR A 11 -33.98 14.94 -10.46
N LEU A 12 -33.48 13.85 -11.04
CA LEU A 12 -32.79 12.81 -10.28
C LEU A 12 -31.36 12.71 -10.81
N VAL A 13 -30.52 13.66 -10.39
CA VAL A 13 -29.07 13.47 -10.38
C VAL A 13 -28.79 12.50 -9.24
N LEU A 14 -28.92 11.20 -9.52
CA LEU A 14 -28.30 10.16 -8.70
C LEU A 14 -26.81 10.17 -9.01
N GLY A 15 -26.15 11.24 -8.56
CA GLY A 15 -24.72 11.27 -8.36
C GLY A 15 -24.40 10.30 -7.24
N SER A 16 -24.33 9.01 -7.59
CA SER A 16 -23.61 8.02 -6.79
C SER A 16 -22.13 8.40 -6.81
N CYS A 17 -21.77 9.45 -6.06
CA CYS A 17 -20.47 9.50 -5.43
C CYS A 17 -20.49 8.34 -4.44
N ALA A 18 -20.22 7.14 -4.94
CA ALA A 18 -19.73 6.07 -4.11
C ALA A 18 -18.57 6.70 -3.35
N ALA A 19 -18.79 6.99 -2.07
CA ALA A 19 -17.76 7.44 -1.17
C ALA A 19 -16.73 6.32 -1.19
N ARG A 20 -15.74 6.44 -2.08
CA ARG A 20 -14.50 5.68 -2.02
C ARG A 20 -14.00 5.99 -0.63
N GLN A 21 -14.22 5.04 0.28
CA GLN A 21 -13.59 5.03 1.59
C GLN A 21 -12.11 5.32 1.32
N SER A 22 -11.70 6.56 1.58
CA SER A 22 -10.31 6.92 1.53
C SER A 22 -9.65 6.00 2.54
N LYS A 23 -8.79 5.09 2.06
CA LYS A 23 -7.97 4.27 2.96
C LYS A 23 -7.37 5.24 3.98
N PRO A 24 -7.47 4.96 5.29
CA PRO A 24 -7.02 5.91 6.30
C PRO A 24 -5.56 6.26 6.03
N VAL A 25 -5.34 7.52 5.64
CA VAL A 25 -4.01 8.08 5.42
C VAL A 25 -3.44 8.40 6.79
N VAL A 26 -2.27 7.85 7.12
CA VAL A 26 -1.58 8.17 8.36
C VAL A 26 -0.91 9.55 8.21
N PRO A 27 -1.29 10.55 9.02
CA PRO A 27 -0.62 11.85 8.99
C PRO A 27 0.86 11.71 9.37
N LEU A 28 1.73 12.52 8.76
CA LEU A 28 3.18 12.49 9.01
C LEU A 28 3.53 12.69 10.51
N ALA A 29 2.73 13.47 11.23
CA ALA A 29 2.89 13.70 12.66
C ALA A 29 2.66 12.43 13.51
N GLU A 30 1.80 11.52 13.04
CA GLU A 30 1.50 10.25 13.71
C GLU A 30 2.43 9.10 13.25
N ALA A 31 3.14 9.29 12.13
CA ALA A 31 3.99 8.27 11.55
C ALA A 31 5.29 8.10 12.36
N LYS A 32 5.56 6.86 12.79
CA LYS A 32 6.85 6.43 13.30
C LYS A 32 7.87 6.18 12.18
N VAL A 33 7.40 5.72 11.03
CA VAL A 33 8.23 5.50 9.84
C VAL A 33 7.86 6.54 8.80
N LYS A 34 8.71 7.55 8.67
CA LYS A 34 8.44 8.77 7.90
C LYS A 34 9.05 8.72 6.50
N THR A 35 10.06 7.87 6.30
CA THR A 35 10.81 7.85 5.05
C THR A 35 10.86 6.46 4.43
N ALA A 36 11.03 6.43 3.10
CA ALA A 36 11.27 5.21 2.35
C ALA A 36 12.52 4.46 2.85
N ALA A 37 13.58 5.21 3.22
CA ALA A 37 14.83 4.63 3.71
C ALA A 37 14.66 3.92 5.06
N GLU A 38 13.88 4.50 5.98
CA GLU A 38 13.55 3.86 7.26
C GLU A 38 12.74 2.58 7.05
N ALA A 39 11.74 2.62 6.17
CA ALA A 39 10.94 1.45 5.83
C ALA A 39 11.80 0.33 5.23
N GLN A 40 12.67 0.67 4.29
CA GLN A 40 13.61 -0.27 3.70
C GLN A 40 14.52 -0.91 4.75
N ALA A 41 15.12 -0.12 5.64
CA ALA A 41 16.00 -0.62 6.69
C ALA A 41 15.27 -1.59 7.64
N ILE A 42 14.02 -1.28 7.99
CA ILE A 42 13.17 -2.16 8.81
C ILE A 42 12.89 -3.49 8.09
N ALA A 43 12.48 -3.42 6.83
CA ALA A 43 12.17 -4.61 6.03
C ALA A 43 13.38 -5.53 5.85
N LEU A 44 14.54 -4.96 5.52
CA LEU A 44 15.79 -5.70 5.35
C LEU A 44 16.24 -6.37 6.66
N ARG A 45 16.14 -5.65 7.79
CA ARG A 45 16.47 -6.22 9.11
C ARG A 45 15.54 -7.37 9.49
N TRP A 46 14.25 -7.24 9.22
CA TRP A 46 13.27 -8.28 9.51
C TRP A 46 13.54 -9.56 8.70
N ILE A 47 13.79 -9.40 7.40
CA ILE A 47 14.25 -10.47 6.51
C ILE A 47 15.50 -11.16 7.10
N ALA A 48 16.54 -10.39 7.43
CA ALA A 48 17.76 -10.94 8.00
C ALA A 48 17.56 -11.78 9.28
N GLN A 49 16.49 -11.54 10.04
CA GLN A 49 16.17 -12.25 11.28
C GLN A 49 15.32 -13.52 11.06
N ASP A 50 14.49 -13.57 10.01
CA ASP A 50 13.57 -14.69 9.71
C ASP A 50 14.27 -15.88 8.99
N SER A 51 15.59 -16.01 9.15
CA SER A 51 16.51 -16.52 8.12
C SER A 51 16.62 -18.05 7.98
N SER A 52 15.62 -18.71 7.41
CA SER A 52 15.90 -19.86 6.52
C SER A 52 16.09 -19.41 5.06
N GLU A 53 15.36 -18.38 4.61
CA GLU A 53 15.36 -17.96 3.20
C GLU A 53 16.45 -16.92 2.84
N VAL A 54 16.95 -16.15 3.80
CA VAL A 54 17.70 -14.91 3.55
C VAL A 54 19.19 -15.10 3.31
N ARG A 55 19.77 -16.18 3.83
CA ARG A 55 21.20 -16.48 3.61
C ARG A 55 21.54 -16.67 2.12
N HIS A 56 20.53 -16.85 1.27
CA HIS A 56 20.67 -17.05 -0.17
C HIS A 56 20.07 -15.94 -1.04
N LEU A 57 19.45 -14.91 -0.45
CA LEU A 57 18.90 -13.80 -1.22
C LEU A 57 20.03 -12.86 -1.62
N ARG A 58 20.45 -12.93 -2.88
CA ARG A 58 21.13 -11.81 -3.52
C ARG A 58 20.08 -10.71 -3.71
N LEU A 59 20.15 -9.72 -2.81
CA LEU A 59 19.28 -8.53 -2.78
C LEU A 59 19.67 -7.64 -3.96
N ASP A 60 19.12 -7.93 -5.13
CA ASP A 60 19.56 -7.24 -6.35
C ASP A 60 18.73 -5.98 -6.63
N GLN A 61 17.48 -5.95 -6.18
CA GLN A 61 16.62 -4.78 -6.35
C GLN A 61 15.64 -4.65 -5.19
N VAL A 62 15.62 -3.46 -4.58
CA VAL A 62 14.63 -3.07 -3.57
C VAL A 62 13.87 -1.86 -4.10
N GLU A 63 12.56 -1.99 -4.22
CA GLU A 63 11.65 -0.93 -4.61
C GLU A 63 10.80 -0.56 -3.38
N VAL A 64 10.68 0.73 -3.08
CA VAL A 64 9.90 1.21 -1.94
C VAL A 64 8.81 2.14 -2.44
N GLN A 65 7.56 1.81 -2.12
CA GLN A 65 6.39 2.60 -2.49
C GLN A 65 5.67 3.07 -1.24
N GLU A 66 5.31 4.35 -1.23
CA GLU A 66 4.50 4.92 -0.17
C GLU A 66 3.03 4.54 -0.35
N GLN A 67 2.39 4.05 0.71
CA GLN A 67 0.96 3.82 0.79
C GLN A 67 0.32 4.66 1.91
N PRO A 68 -1.00 4.89 1.89
CA PRO A 68 -1.69 5.65 2.94
C PRO A 68 -1.41 5.15 4.37
N ALA A 69 -1.40 3.84 4.58
CA ALA A 69 -1.25 3.21 5.90
C ALA A 69 0.16 2.66 6.18
N GLY A 70 1.01 2.57 5.16
CA GLY A 70 2.28 1.83 5.27
C GLY A 70 3.25 2.16 4.16
N TRP A 71 4.39 1.51 4.19
CA TRP A 71 5.39 1.49 3.14
C TRP A 71 5.46 0.08 2.58
N GLU A 72 5.24 -0.05 1.28
CA GLU A 72 5.44 -1.29 0.54
C GLU A 72 6.90 -1.37 0.12
N VAL A 73 7.60 -2.39 0.59
CA VAL A 73 9.00 -2.67 0.27
C VAL A 73 9.03 -3.97 -0.52
N PHE A 74 9.22 -3.85 -1.83
CA PHE A 74 9.32 -4.98 -2.74
C PHE A 74 10.79 -5.36 -2.92
N ILE A 75 11.12 -6.60 -2.57
CA ILE A 75 12.49 -7.11 -2.61
C ILE A 75 12.52 -8.23 -3.64
N ARG A 76 13.24 -8.01 -4.74
CA ARG A 76 13.39 -9.00 -5.80
C ARG A 76 14.55 -9.93 -5.47
N ARG A 77 14.31 -11.23 -5.64
CA ARG A 77 15.35 -12.26 -5.60
C ARG A 77 15.87 -12.44 -7.01
N ASN A 78 17.17 -12.23 -7.21
CA ASN A 78 17.80 -12.67 -8.45
C ASN A 78 18.21 -14.14 -8.33
N ASP A 79 17.21 -15.01 -8.31
CA ASP A 79 17.43 -16.42 -8.58
C ASP A 79 16.92 -16.72 -9.98
N ASN A 80 17.83 -16.90 -10.92
CA ASN A 80 17.53 -17.26 -12.30
C ASN A 80 16.71 -18.56 -12.42
N ARG A 81 16.66 -19.39 -11.37
CA ARG A 81 15.87 -20.62 -11.34
C ARG A 81 14.44 -20.39 -10.83
N LYS A 82 14.20 -19.31 -10.10
CA LYS A 82 12.90 -18.91 -9.54
C LYS A 82 12.82 -17.39 -9.46
N PRO A 83 12.43 -16.69 -10.55
CA PRO A 83 12.12 -15.28 -10.45
C PRO A 83 11.00 -15.12 -9.42
N GLY A 84 11.31 -14.43 -8.33
CA GLY A 84 10.41 -14.30 -7.18
C GLY A 84 10.76 -13.07 -6.38
N GLY A 85 9.75 -12.47 -5.75
CA GLY A 85 9.91 -11.32 -4.88
C GLY A 85 9.30 -11.57 -3.52
N THR A 86 9.58 -10.70 -2.58
CA THR A 86 8.90 -10.64 -1.29
C THR A 86 8.41 -9.22 -1.11
N LEU A 87 7.10 -9.05 -0.86
CA LEU A 87 6.54 -7.77 -0.50
C LEU A 87 6.45 -7.69 1.01
N ILE A 88 7.08 -6.68 1.58
CA ILE A 88 6.96 -6.36 2.99
C ILE A 88 6.22 -5.06 3.12
N VAL A 89 5.14 -5.07 3.90
CA VAL A 89 4.45 -3.85 4.30
C VAL A 89 4.97 -3.45 5.67
N VAL A 90 5.57 -2.27 5.76
CA VAL A 90 5.96 -1.65 7.02
C VAL A 90 4.89 -0.65 7.41
N ASP A 91 4.16 -0.92 8.49
CA ASP A 91 3.12 -0.03 8.98
C ASP A 91 3.70 1.33 9.42
N LYS A 92 3.14 2.43 8.92
CA LYS A 92 3.69 3.78 9.17
C LYS A 92 3.57 4.20 10.64
N ARG A 93 2.53 3.77 11.34
CA ARG A 93 2.22 4.20 12.71
C ARG A 93 3.00 3.39 13.75
N THR A 94 3.27 2.12 13.47
CA THR A 94 3.85 1.16 14.42
C THR A 94 5.26 0.75 14.05
N GLY A 95 5.65 0.85 12.78
CA GLY A 95 6.91 0.33 12.25
C GLY A 95 6.94 -1.21 12.16
N LYS A 96 5.79 -1.87 12.33
CA LYS A 96 5.72 -3.34 12.29
C LYS A 96 5.79 -3.83 10.83
N PRO A 97 6.79 -4.66 10.47
CA PRO A 97 6.84 -5.30 9.16
C PRO A 97 5.88 -6.49 9.08
N THR A 98 5.26 -6.68 7.93
CA THR A 98 4.43 -7.86 7.60
C THR A 98 4.77 -8.34 6.19
N ASN A 99 5.05 -9.64 6.03
CA ASN A 99 5.22 -10.24 4.72
C ASN A 99 3.85 -10.48 4.07
N VAL A 100 3.70 -9.98 2.85
CA VAL A 100 2.50 -10.14 2.04
C VAL A 100 2.84 -11.09 0.87
N PRO A 101 2.19 -12.26 0.80
CA PRO A 101 2.37 -13.17 -0.32
C PRO A 101 2.01 -12.48 -1.64
N LEU A 102 2.90 -12.60 -2.62
CA LEU A 102 2.61 -12.19 -4.00
C LEU A 102 1.71 -13.26 -4.62
N LYS A 103 0.54 -12.84 -5.11
CA LYS A 103 -0.42 -13.71 -5.83
C LYS A 103 -0.08 -13.79 -7.31
#